data_AF-A0A090F6S6-F1
#
_entry.id   AF-A0A090F6S6-F1
#
_cell.length_a   1.000
_cell.length_b   1.000
_cell.length_c   1.000
_cell.angle_alpha   90.00
_cell.angle_beta   90.00
_cell.angle_gamma   90.00
#
_symmetry.space_group_name_H-M   'P 1'
#
loop_
_entity.id
_entity.type
_entity.pdbx_description
1 polymer ?
#
loop_
_entity_poly.entity_id
_entity_poly.type
_entity_poly.pdbx_seq_one_letter_code
_entity_poly.pdbx_strand_id
1 'polypeptide(L)'
;MNILMNARGATPEEKQRGIDAAREVIERSGLTPEEAAGGSFAVEGWDDMGFPPDQEPSEEEYTAAEVWWAASNAAIKACCEGWPDEKRRQVLGLQLLHDSETQLADRSTALVRMREIVQAEDGQGEFSDNRVFFLALAATAEVPDSSKAQELVSAVTVAHTSLSLARFHPDEPIEPKRQAVLDAIDALEAGSAPLN
;
A
#
# COMPACT_ATOMS: atom_id res chain seq x y z
N MET A 1 -3.63 2.57 -15.69
CA MET A 1 -3.99 2.45 -14.26
C MET A 1 -4.31 3.81 -13.64
N ASN A 2 -4.94 3.85 -12.46
CA ASN A 2 -5.22 5.08 -11.70
C ASN A 2 -4.21 5.27 -10.55
N ILE A 3 -4.22 6.44 -9.91
CA ILE A 3 -3.37 6.75 -8.74
C ILE A 3 -4.22 7.01 -7.50
N LEU A 4 -3.61 6.77 -6.33
CA LEU A 4 -4.13 7.04 -5.00
C LEU A 4 -3.17 7.98 -4.25
N MET A 5 -3.71 8.91 -3.48
CA MET A 5 -2.92 9.68 -2.51
C MET A 5 -2.90 8.96 -1.15
N ASN A 6 -1.74 8.42 -0.78
CA ASN A 6 -1.51 7.80 0.51
C ASN A 6 -1.05 8.85 1.54
N ALA A 7 -2.05 9.54 2.10
CA ALA A 7 -1.89 10.52 3.18
C ALA A 7 -2.87 10.21 4.32
N ARG A 8 -2.39 9.51 5.35
CA ARG A 8 -3.20 9.21 6.54
C ARG A 8 -3.59 10.49 7.27
N GLY A 9 -4.85 10.54 7.72
CA GLY A 9 -5.42 11.73 8.37
C GLY A 9 -5.61 12.94 7.44
N ALA A 10 -5.57 12.73 6.11
CA ALA A 10 -6.05 13.69 5.12
C ALA A 10 -7.52 13.47 4.81
N THR A 11 -8.26 14.56 4.74
CA THR A 11 -9.63 14.61 4.24
C THR A 11 -9.71 14.15 2.78
N PRO A 12 -10.89 13.70 2.30
CA PRO A 12 -11.09 13.38 0.89
C PRO A 12 -10.71 14.54 -0.03
N GLU A 13 -11.02 15.78 0.36
CA GLU A 13 -10.71 16.98 -0.42
C GLU A 13 -9.20 17.26 -0.47
N GLU A 14 -8.46 17.04 0.63
CA GLU A 14 -7.00 17.10 0.65
C GLU A 14 -6.39 16.05 -0.28
N LYS A 15 -6.83 14.80 -0.16
CA LYS A 15 -6.37 13.70 -1.03
C LYS A 15 -6.65 14.01 -2.50
N GLN A 16 -7.82 14.55 -2.83
CA GLN A 16 -8.18 14.93 -4.19
C GLN A 16 -7.27 16.02 -4.76
N ARG A 17 -6.96 17.07 -3.98
CA ARG A 17 -5.99 18.11 -4.42
C ARG A 17 -4.62 17.51 -4.72
N GLY A 18 -4.17 16.54 -3.92
CA GLY A 18 -2.94 15.81 -4.18
C GLY A 18 -2.97 15.03 -5.49
N ILE A 19 -4.06 14.29 -5.73
CA ILE A 19 -4.27 13.52 -6.96
C ILE A 19 -4.29 14.42 -8.20
N ASP A 20 -4.97 15.57 -8.13
CA ASP A 20 -5.07 16.51 -9.25
C ASP A 20 -3.70 17.10 -9.58
N ALA A 21 -2.92 17.49 -8.57
CA ALA A 21 -1.56 18.01 -8.75
C ALA A 21 -0.61 16.96 -9.36
N ALA A 22 -0.71 15.69 -8.96
CA ALA A 22 0.06 14.61 -9.57
C ALA A 22 -0.29 14.38 -11.04
N ARG A 23 -1.60 14.35 -11.35
CA ARG A 23 -2.09 14.17 -12.72
C ARG A 23 -1.57 15.26 -13.64
N GLU A 24 -1.57 16.51 -13.19
CA GLU A 24 -1.03 17.63 -13.97
C GLU A 24 0.46 17.45 -14.31
N VAL A 25 1.27 16.91 -13.39
CA VAL A 25 2.70 16.63 -13.65
C VAL A 25 2.86 15.50 -14.67
N ILE A 26 2.14 14.40 -14.49
CA ILE A 26 2.22 13.22 -15.37
C ILE A 26 1.70 13.57 -16.78
N GLU A 27 0.58 14.28 -16.88
CA GLU A 27 0.01 14.69 -18.17
C GLU A 27 0.97 15.59 -18.97
N ARG A 28 1.72 16.46 -18.29
CA ARG A 28 2.73 17.33 -18.93
C ARG A 28 3.93 16.60 -19.48
N SER A 29 4.30 15.45 -18.90
CA SER A 29 5.42 14.66 -19.42
C SER A 29 5.04 13.80 -20.62
N GLY A 30 3.74 13.59 -20.84
CA GLY A 30 3.22 12.71 -21.89
C GLY A 30 3.28 11.21 -21.52
N LEU A 31 3.71 10.87 -20.31
CA LEU A 31 3.67 9.51 -19.78
C LEU A 31 2.30 9.20 -19.18
N THR A 32 2.00 7.92 -19.10
CA THR A 32 0.93 7.40 -18.24
C THR A 32 1.43 7.27 -16.79
N PRO A 33 0.53 7.23 -15.79
CA PRO A 33 0.92 6.97 -14.41
C PRO A 33 1.66 5.64 -14.23
N GLU A 34 1.35 4.65 -15.07
CA GLU A 34 1.94 3.31 -15.01
C GLU A 34 3.38 3.31 -15.54
N GLU A 35 3.66 4.02 -16.64
CA GLU A 35 5.02 4.20 -17.15
C GLU A 35 5.90 4.97 -16.16
N ALA A 36 5.38 6.07 -15.60
CA ALA A 36 6.11 6.84 -14.58
C ALA A 36 6.43 5.99 -13.33
N ALA A 37 5.42 5.29 -12.79
CA ALA A 37 5.62 4.39 -11.66
C ALA A 37 6.58 3.24 -11.98
N GLY A 38 6.55 2.72 -13.21
CA GLY A 38 7.46 1.68 -13.70
C GLY A 38 8.92 2.13 -13.66
N GLY A 39 9.21 3.36 -14.08
CA GLY A 39 10.54 3.96 -13.95
C GLY A 39 11.01 4.03 -12.50
N SER A 40 10.15 4.53 -11.60
CA SER A 40 10.47 4.58 -10.16
C SER A 40 10.76 3.19 -9.59
N PHE A 41 9.96 2.19 -9.98
CA PHE A 41 10.13 0.80 -9.54
C PHE A 41 11.45 0.20 -10.05
N ALA A 42 11.85 0.49 -11.30
CA ALA A 42 13.13 0.04 -11.84
C ALA A 42 14.31 0.62 -11.04
N VAL A 43 14.27 1.92 -10.71
CA VAL A 43 15.34 2.57 -9.95
C VAL A 43 15.39 2.09 -8.49
N GLU A 44 14.24 2.00 -7.82
CA GLU A 44 14.16 1.50 -6.44
C GLU A 44 14.57 0.03 -6.34
N GLY A 45 14.14 -0.80 -7.30
CA GLY A 45 14.56 -2.20 -7.37
C GLY A 45 16.07 -2.35 -7.59
N TRP A 46 16.69 -1.47 -8.37
CA TRP A 46 18.14 -1.45 -8.56
C TRP A 46 18.90 -1.06 -7.29
N ASP A 47 18.40 -0.09 -6.52
CA ASP A 47 18.91 0.28 -5.18
C ASP A 47 18.80 -0.90 -4.20
N ASP A 48 17.63 -1.53 -4.12
CA ASP A 48 17.38 -2.69 -3.26
C ASP A 48 18.33 -3.87 -3.56
N MET A 49 18.74 -4.03 -4.82
CA MET A 49 19.72 -5.04 -5.24
C MET A 49 21.18 -4.65 -4.97
N GLY A 50 21.45 -3.43 -4.51
CA GLY A 50 22.79 -2.92 -4.22
C GLY A 50 23.53 -2.42 -5.46
N PHE A 51 22.81 -1.85 -6.42
CA PHE A 51 23.35 -1.22 -7.64
C PHE A 51 24.20 -2.14 -8.55
N PRO A 52 23.72 -3.35 -8.92
CA PRO A 52 24.43 -4.20 -9.87
C PRO A 52 24.60 -3.50 -11.24
N PRO A 53 25.83 -3.40 -11.78
CA PRO A 53 26.10 -2.59 -12.98
C PRO A 53 25.49 -3.14 -14.27
N ASP A 54 25.11 -4.42 -14.30
CA ASP A 54 24.49 -5.08 -15.46
C ASP A 54 22.96 -4.96 -15.47
N GLN A 55 22.37 -4.37 -14.43
CA GLN A 55 20.94 -4.15 -14.29
C GLN A 55 20.62 -2.68 -13.95
N GLU A 56 21.54 -1.76 -14.30
CA GLU A 56 21.29 -0.33 -14.19
C GLU A 56 20.08 0.06 -15.07
N PRO A 57 19.12 0.85 -14.53
CA PRO A 57 18.01 1.37 -15.30
C PRO A 57 18.47 2.16 -16.52
N SER A 58 17.71 2.07 -17.60
CA SER A 58 17.91 2.87 -18.80
C SER A 58 17.64 4.36 -18.54
N GLU A 59 18.14 5.23 -19.41
CA GLU A 59 17.84 6.67 -19.40
C GLU A 59 16.33 6.96 -19.47
N GLU A 60 15.57 6.13 -20.19
CA GLU A 60 14.11 6.24 -20.28
C GLU A 60 13.44 5.91 -18.93
N GLU A 61 13.93 4.88 -18.23
CA GLU A 61 13.44 4.51 -16.89
C GLU A 61 13.79 5.57 -15.84
N TYR A 62 15.00 6.15 -15.89
CA TYR A 62 15.35 7.28 -15.03
C TYR A 62 14.44 8.49 -15.30
N THR A 63 14.20 8.83 -16.57
CA THR A 63 13.30 9.94 -16.93
C THR A 63 11.88 9.69 -16.42
N ALA A 64 11.38 8.45 -16.55
CA ALA A 64 10.08 8.06 -16.02
C ALA A 64 10.02 8.12 -14.48
N ALA A 65 11.08 7.70 -13.80
CA ALA A 65 11.21 7.79 -12.35
C ALA A 65 11.16 9.25 -11.86
N GLU A 66 11.89 10.15 -12.53
CA GLU A 66 11.88 11.58 -12.22
C GLU A 66 10.46 12.18 -12.31
N VAL A 67 9.68 11.78 -13.32
CA VAL A 67 8.28 12.19 -13.45
C VAL A 67 7.45 11.69 -12.27
N TRP A 68 7.61 10.42 -11.85
CA TRP A 68 6.88 9.87 -10.72
C TRP A 68 7.21 10.57 -9.41
N TRP A 69 8.50 10.81 -9.13
CA TRP A 69 8.93 11.52 -7.94
C TRP A 69 8.47 12.99 -7.94
N ALA A 70 8.50 13.65 -9.10
CA ALA A 70 7.96 15.00 -9.25
C ALA A 70 6.45 15.04 -9.01
N ALA A 71 5.70 14.06 -9.53
CA ALA A 71 4.27 13.92 -9.29
C ALA A 71 3.97 13.64 -7.81
N SER A 72 4.75 12.77 -7.16
CA SER A 72 4.61 12.46 -5.73
C SER A 72 4.86 13.70 -4.85
N ASN A 73 5.92 14.46 -5.16
CA ASN A 73 6.22 15.72 -4.49
C ASN A 73 5.12 16.77 -4.68
N ALA A 74 4.57 16.89 -5.89
CA ALA A 74 3.45 17.79 -6.17
C ALA A 74 2.18 17.38 -5.39
N ALA A 75 1.89 16.08 -5.35
CA ALA A 75 0.76 15.54 -4.60
C ALA A 75 0.88 15.81 -3.09
N ILE A 76 2.04 15.52 -2.49
CA ILE A 76 2.30 15.77 -1.08
C ILE A 76 2.13 17.26 -0.77
N LYS A 77 2.69 18.14 -1.61
CA LYS A 77 2.60 19.60 -1.43
C LYS A 77 1.16 20.09 -1.47
N ALA A 78 0.35 19.65 -2.43
CA ALA A 78 -1.04 20.09 -2.58
C ALA A 78 -1.98 19.46 -1.54
N CYS A 79 -1.77 18.18 -1.21
CA CYS A 79 -2.54 17.45 -0.21
C CYS A 79 -2.32 18.03 1.19
N CYS A 80 -1.07 18.34 1.55
CA CYS A 80 -0.68 18.73 2.90
C CYS A 80 -0.60 20.26 3.08
N GLU A 81 -1.27 21.03 2.23
CA GLU A 81 -1.28 22.49 2.34
C GLU A 81 -1.77 22.93 3.73
N GLY A 82 -0.95 23.72 4.44
CA GLY A 82 -1.25 24.18 5.80
C GLY A 82 -0.97 23.17 6.92
N TRP A 83 -0.46 21.97 6.61
CA TRP A 83 -0.11 20.99 7.64
C TRP A 83 1.20 21.33 8.36
N PRO A 84 1.33 21.01 9.65
CA PRO A 84 2.62 21.04 10.34
C PRO A 84 3.63 20.09 9.68
N ASP A 85 4.91 20.48 9.65
CA ASP A 85 5.97 19.67 9.04
C ASP A 85 6.08 18.26 9.61
N GLU A 86 5.84 18.11 10.92
CA GLU A 86 5.85 16.80 11.58
C GLU A 86 4.78 15.86 10.99
N LYS A 87 3.56 16.37 10.78
CA LYS A 87 2.46 15.61 10.16
C LYS A 87 2.78 15.31 8.70
N ARG A 88 3.30 16.30 7.96
CA ARG A 88 3.66 16.18 6.54
C ARG A 88 4.73 15.11 6.29
N ARG A 89 5.72 14.97 7.19
CA ARG A 89 6.78 13.94 7.09
C ARG A 89 6.28 12.50 7.19
N GLN A 90 5.06 12.28 7.67
CA GLN A 90 4.46 10.94 7.79
C GLN A 90 3.66 10.52 6.56
N VAL A 91 3.55 11.39 5.55
CA VAL A 91 2.82 11.11 4.31
C VAL A 91 3.70 10.30 3.37
N LEU A 92 3.16 9.20 2.85
CA LEU A 92 3.88 8.29 1.96
C LEU A 92 3.88 8.78 0.49
N GLY A 93 2.87 9.54 0.09
CA GLY A 93 2.78 10.14 -1.25
C GLY A 93 1.88 9.36 -2.19
N LEU A 94 2.29 9.22 -3.45
CA LEU A 94 1.49 8.55 -4.47
C LEU A 94 1.65 7.03 -4.44
N GLN A 95 0.55 6.35 -4.75
CA GLN A 95 0.50 4.91 -4.97
C GLN A 95 -0.24 4.60 -6.28
N LEU A 96 0.21 3.59 -7.01
CA LEU A 96 -0.52 3.08 -8.18
C LEU A 96 -1.68 2.16 -7.74
N LEU A 97 -2.83 2.31 -8.39
CA LEU A 97 -3.99 1.42 -8.22
C LEU A 97 -3.91 0.28 -9.23
N HIS A 98 -3.47 -0.88 -8.76
CA HIS A 98 -3.43 -2.14 -9.51
C HIS A 98 -4.77 -2.89 -9.42
N ASP A 99 -5.38 -2.87 -8.23
CA ASP A 99 -6.69 -3.43 -7.96
C ASP A 99 -7.52 -2.38 -7.20
N SER A 100 -8.31 -1.62 -7.97
CA SER A 100 -9.13 -0.55 -7.40
C SER A 100 -10.21 -1.07 -6.46
N GLU A 101 -10.74 -2.28 -6.68
CA GLU A 101 -11.78 -2.82 -5.80
C GLU A 101 -11.22 -3.16 -4.42
N THR A 102 -9.98 -3.62 -4.36
CA THR A 102 -9.30 -3.95 -3.11
C THR A 102 -8.73 -2.70 -2.44
N GLN A 103 -7.98 -1.87 -3.19
CA GLN A 103 -7.24 -0.73 -2.63
C GLN A 103 -8.15 0.45 -2.24
N LEU A 104 -9.37 0.53 -2.79
CA LEU A 104 -10.36 1.57 -2.45
C LEU A 104 -11.52 1.04 -1.60
N ALA A 105 -11.44 -0.19 -1.09
CA ALA A 105 -12.48 -0.74 -0.24
C ALA A 105 -12.66 0.15 1.02
N ASP A 106 -13.90 0.41 1.41
CA ASP A 106 -14.15 0.99 2.72
C ASP A 106 -13.73 0.01 3.84
N ARG A 107 -13.57 0.52 5.06
CA ARG A 107 -13.12 -0.28 6.21
C ARG A 107 -13.95 -1.54 6.42
N SER A 108 -15.29 -1.45 6.33
CA SER A 108 -16.16 -2.59 6.59
C SER A 108 -16.05 -3.66 5.51
N THR A 109 -16.05 -3.24 4.25
CA THR A 109 -15.84 -4.12 3.09
C THR A 109 -14.46 -4.79 3.15
N ALA A 110 -13.42 -4.03 3.52
CA ALA A 110 -12.07 -4.55 3.65
C ALA A 110 -11.96 -5.65 4.72
N LEU A 111 -12.55 -5.43 5.90
CA LEU A 111 -12.58 -6.42 6.99
C LEU A 111 -13.31 -7.71 6.59
N VAL A 112 -14.47 -7.59 5.95
CA VAL A 112 -15.23 -8.77 5.47
C VAL A 112 -14.42 -9.57 4.46
N ARG A 113 -13.87 -8.90 3.43
CA ARG A 113 -13.08 -9.57 2.38
C ARG A 113 -11.81 -10.22 2.94
N MET A 114 -11.12 -9.59 3.91
CA MET A 114 -9.97 -10.23 4.56
C MET A 114 -10.37 -11.53 5.24
N ARG A 115 -11.49 -11.54 5.98
CA ARG A 115 -11.97 -12.76 6.63
C ARG A 115 -12.35 -13.83 5.61
N GLU A 116 -13.00 -13.48 4.51
CA GLU A 116 -13.33 -14.43 3.43
C GLU A 116 -12.09 -15.08 2.83
N ILE A 117 -11.06 -14.29 2.50
CA ILE A 117 -9.78 -14.80 1.98
C ILE A 117 -9.14 -15.74 3.01
N VAL A 118 -9.04 -15.28 4.26
CA VAL A 118 -8.43 -16.06 5.35
C VAL A 118 -9.19 -17.35 5.64
N GLN A 119 -10.51 -17.41 5.44
CA GLN A 119 -11.29 -18.65 5.62
C GLN A 119 -11.09 -19.62 4.45
N ALA A 120 -10.90 -19.12 3.23
CA ALA A 120 -10.68 -19.95 2.05
C ALA A 120 -9.23 -20.47 1.91
N GLU A 121 -8.28 -19.84 2.60
CA GLU A 121 -6.85 -20.17 2.52
C GLU A 121 -6.55 -21.62 2.95
N ASP A 122 -5.75 -22.33 2.16
CA ASP A 122 -5.40 -23.74 2.36
C ASP A 122 -3.89 -23.97 2.60
N GLY A 123 -3.12 -22.88 2.64
CA GLY A 123 -1.70 -22.87 2.97
C GLY A 123 -0.81 -23.50 1.91
N GLN A 124 -1.32 -23.71 0.68
CA GLN A 124 -0.56 -24.24 -0.47
C GLN A 124 0.03 -23.13 -1.35
N GLY A 125 0.07 -21.89 -0.87
CA GLY A 125 0.62 -20.78 -1.64
C GLY A 125 2.11 -20.98 -1.93
N GLU A 126 2.51 -20.81 -3.19
CA GLU A 126 3.92 -20.70 -3.57
C GLU A 126 4.45 -19.28 -3.30
N PHE A 127 3.55 -18.28 -3.39
CA PHE A 127 3.83 -16.87 -3.14
C PHE A 127 2.71 -16.27 -2.27
N SER A 128 3.06 -15.26 -1.48
CA SER A 128 2.08 -14.53 -0.68
C SER A 128 1.18 -13.67 -1.56
N ASP A 129 -0.13 -13.79 -1.36
CA ASP A 129 -1.12 -12.93 -1.97
C ASP A 129 -1.16 -11.55 -1.27
N ASN A 130 -0.96 -10.48 -2.05
CA ASN A 130 -0.97 -9.11 -1.54
C ASN A 130 -2.37 -8.55 -1.27
N ARG A 131 -3.46 -9.26 -1.62
CA ARG A 131 -4.84 -8.80 -1.36
C ARG A 131 -5.08 -8.50 0.12
N VAL A 132 -4.66 -9.38 1.03
CA VAL A 132 -4.83 -9.16 2.47
C VAL A 132 -4.05 -7.93 2.95
N PHE A 133 -2.84 -7.71 2.43
CA PHE A 133 -2.05 -6.50 2.71
C PHE A 133 -2.78 -5.23 2.25
N PHE A 134 -3.26 -5.19 1.01
CA PHE A 134 -3.97 -4.02 0.50
C PHE A 134 -5.30 -3.77 1.22
N LEU A 135 -6.05 -4.82 1.59
CA LEU A 135 -7.27 -4.66 2.40
C LEU A 135 -6.94 -4.15 3.81
N ALA A 136 -5.84 -4.58 4.43
CA ALA A 136 -5.41 -4.07 5.73
C ALA A 136 -5.01 -2.58 5.65
N LEU A 137 -4.34 -2.16 4.57
CA LEU A 137 -4.08 -0.75 4.30
C LEU A 137 -5.38 0.05 4.16
N ALA A 138 -6.35 -0.46 3.38
CA ALA A 138 -7.64 0.19 3.19
C ALA A 138 -8.43 0.32 4.51
N ALA A 139 -8.46 -0.74 5.32
CA ALA A 139 -9.13 -0.75 6.63
C ALA A 139 -8.50 0.21 7.65
N THR A 140 -7.23 0.58 7.47
CA THR A 140 -6.51 1.50 8.36
C THR A 140 -6.28 2.89 7.75
N ALA A 141 -6.86 3.19 6.57
CA ALA A 141 -6.61 4.43 5.84
C ALA A 141 -6.97 5.71 6.62
N GLU A 142 -7.95 5.61 7.51
CA GLU A 142 -8.45 6.72 8.33
C GLU A 142 -7.84 6.76 9.74
N VAL A 143 -6.89 5.86 10.07
CA VAL A 143 -6.15 5.90 11.33
C VAL A 143 -5.09 7.00 11.25
N PRO A 144 -5.16 8.09 12.03
CA PRO A 144 -4.22 9.21 11.88
C PRO A 144 -2.80 8.89 12.34
N ASP A 145 -2.66 8.00 13.32
CA ASP A 145 -1.36 7.52 13.80
C ASP A 145 -0.79 6.51 12.81
N SER A 146 0.14 6.97 11.97
CA SER A 146 0.79 6.15 10.96
C SER A 146 1.58 4.97 11.54
N SER A 147 2.18 5.12 12.71
CA SER A 147 2.94 4.05 13.37
C SER A 147 2.01 2.96 13.86
N LYS A 148 0.91 3.33 14.53
CA LYS A 148 -0.12 2.37 14.94
C LYS A 148 -0.76 1.67 13.74
N ALA A 149 -1.10 2.41 12.69
CA ALA A 149 -1.67 1.83 11.48
C ALA A 149 -0.70 0.82 10.84
N GLN A 150 0.59 1.14 10.78
CA GLN A 150 1.62 0.24 10.27
C GLN A 150 1.77 -1.01 11.12
N GLU A 151 1.73 -0.90 12.46
CA GLU A 151 1.78 -2.04 13.37
C GLU A 151 0.63 -3.02 13.11
N LEU A 152 -0.60 -2.51 12.99
CA LEU A 152 -1.80 -3.33 12.72
C LEU A 152 -1.71 -4.04 11.37
N VAL A 153 -1.32 -3.31 10.31
CA VAL A 153 -1.14 -3.87 8.96
C VAL A 153 -0.05 -4.94 8.96
N SER A 154 1.06 -4.68 9.65
CA SER A 154 2.19 -5.62 9.74
C SER A 154 1.78 -6.90 10.46
N ALA A 155 1.04 -6.80 11.57
CA ALA A 155 0.56 -7.95 12.33
C ALA A 155 -0.30 -8.89 11.46
N VAL A 156 -1.26 -8.33 10.71
CA VAL A 156 -2.10 -9.10 9.78
C VAL A 156 -1.27 -9.72 8.66
N THR A 157 -0.37 -8.95 8.06
CA THR A 157 0.42 -9.40 6.90
C THR A 157 1.41 -10.52 7.26
N VAL A 158 2.06 -10.42 8.43
CA VAL A 158 2.98 -11.45 8.94
C VAL A 158 2.22 -12.73 9.28
N ALA A 159 1.08 -12.63 9.96
CA ALA A 159 0.25 -13.78 10.28
C ALA A 159 -0.26 -14.45 8.99
N HIS A 160 -0.74 -13.66 8.02
CA HIS A 160 -1.27 -14.17 6.75
C HIS A 160 -0.19 -14.88 5.93
N THR A 161 1.00 -14.29 5.81
CA THR A 161 2.13 -14.94 5.12
C THR A 161 2.46 -16.29 5.74
N SER A 162 2.43 -16.38 7.07
CA SER A 162 2.67 -17.64 7.79
C SER A 162 1.61 -18.69 7.47
N LEU A 163 0.35 -18.28 7.30
CA LEU A 163 -0.77 -19.15 6.92
C LEU A 163 -0.66 -19.59 5.45
N SER A 164 -0.51 -18.66 4.52
CA SER A 164 -0.46 -18.96 3.08
C SER A 164 0.68 -19.90 2.69
N LEU A 165 1.79 -19.87 3.43
CA LEU A 165 2.96 -20.72 3.20
C LEU A 165 3.01 -21.97 4.11
N ALA A 166 1.96 -22.25 4.89
CA ALA A 166 2.01 -23.28 5.93
C ALA A 166 2.37 -24.68 5.41
N ARG A 167 1.85 -25.09 4.27
CA ARG A 167 2.13 -26.45 3.76
C ARG A 167 3.38 -26.54 2.90
N PHE A 168 4.28 -25.56 2.99
CA PHE A 168 5.66 -25.75 2.58
C PHE A 168 6.31 -26.94 3.32
N HIS A 169 5.88 -27.20 4.56
CA HIS A 169 6.08 -28.46 5.25
C HIS A 169 4.73 -29.23 5.31
N PRO A 170 4.61 -30.42 4.71
CA PRO A 170 3.34 -31.12 4.54
C PRO A 170 2.54 -31.37 5.84
N ASP A 171 3.23 -31.49 6.96
CA ASP A 171 2.65 -31.81 8.28
C ASP A 171 2.33 -30.57 9.13
N GLU A 172 2.59 -29.36 8.63
CA GLU A 172 2.36 -28.14 9.41
C GLU A 172 0.85 -27.87 9.59
N PRO A 173 0.38 -27.62 10.83
CA PRO A 173 -1.03 -27.38 11.10
C PRO A 173 -1.48 -25.99 10.62
N ILE A 174 -2.57 -25.95 9.87
CA ILE A 174 -3.14 -24.71 9.30
C ILE A 174 -3.99 -23.96 10.31
N GLU A 175 -4.86 -24.66 11.05
CA GLU A 175 -5.88 -24.00 11.87
C GLU A 175 -5.33 -23.06 12.95
N PRO A 176 -4.23 -23.38 13.65
CA PRO A 176 -3.61 -22.41 14.57
C PRO A 176 -3.13 -21.13 13.87
N LYS A 177 -2.62 -21.25 12.64
CA LYS A 177 -2.17 -20.10 11.84
C LYS A 177 -3.37 -19.28 11.36
N ARG A 178 -4.44 -19.95 10.91
CA ARG A 178 -5.69 -19.28 10.52
C ARG A 178 -6.25 -18.47 11.68
N GLN A 179 -6.30 -19.05 12.87
CA GLN A 179 -6.73 -18.34 14.07
C GLN A 179 -5.84 -17.13 14.37
N ALA A 180 -4.52 -17.25 14.24
CA ALA A 180 -3.62 -16.11 14.43
C ALA A 180 -3.89 -14.95 13.46
N VAL A 181 -4.27 -15.24 12.19
CA VAL A 181 -4.68 -14.20 11.25
C VAL A 181 -6.00 -13.57 11.68
N LEU A 182 -6.99 -14.37 12.09
CA LEU A 182 -8.29 -13.86 12.54
C LEU A 182 -8.14 -12.97 13.78
N ASP A 183 -7.32 -13.36 14.75
CA ASP A 183 -7.00 -12.56 15.94
C ASP A 183 -6.33 -11.23 15.56
N ALA A 184 -5.43 -11.25 14.57
CA ALA A 184 -4.81 -10.04 14.05
C ALA A 184 -5.82 -9.13 13.33
N ILE A 185 -6.78 -9.70 12.57
CA ILE A 185 -7.86 -8.93 11.95
C ILE A 185 -8.78 -8.33 13.02
N ASP A 186 -9.09 -9.05 14.10
CA ASP A 186 -9.87 -8.53 15.23
C ASP A 186 -9.17 -7.35 15.92
N ALA A 187 -7.84 -7.46 16.11
CA ALA A 187 -7.03 -6.37 16.64
C ALA A 187 -6.98 -5.17 15.68
N LEU A 188 -6.87 -5.40 14.37
CA LEU A 188 -6.94 -4.36 13.35
C LEU A 188 -8.31 -3.68 13.36
N GLU A 189 -9.39 -4.46 13.45
CA GLU A 189 -10.76 -3.94 13.54
C GLU A 189 -10.93 -3.04 14.76
N ALA A 190 -10.55 -3.51 15.95
CA ALA A 190 -10.61 -2.71 17.17
C ALA A 190 -9.70 -1.46 17.09
N GLY A 191 -8.49 -1.62 16.55
CA GLY A 191 -7.48 -0.56 16.48
C GLY A 191 -7.76 0.52 15.44
N SER A 192 -8.56 0.21 14.43
CA SER A 192 -8.99 1.10 13.33
C SER A 192 -10.38 1.70 13.51
N ALA A 193 -11.04 1.44 14.64
CA ALA A 193 -12.35 2.00 14.92
C ALA A 193 -12.29 3.56 14.91
N PRO A 194 -13.29 4.25 14.36
CA PRO A 194 -13.37 5.70 14.43
C PRO A 194 -13.34 6.18 15.88
N LEU A 195 -12.69 7.32 16.13
CA LEU A 195 -12.79 8.00 17.42
C LEU A 195 -14.22 8.52 17.55
N ASN A 196 -14.97 7.98 18.51
CA ASN A 196 -16.32 8.45 18.88
C ASN A 196 -16.29 9.87 19.46
#